data_AF-A0A820YAY3-F1
#
_entry.id   AF-A0A820YAY3-F1
#
_cell.length_a   1.000
_cell.length_b   1.000
_cell.length_c   1.000
_cell.angle_alpha   90.00
_cell.angle_beta   90.00
_cell.angle_gamma   90.00
#
_symmetry.space_group_name_H-M   'P 1'
#
loop_
_entity.id
_entity.type
_entity.pdbx_description
1 polymer ?
#
loop_
_entity_poly.entity_id
_entity_poly.type
_entity_poly.pdbx_seq_one_letter_code
_entity_poly.pdbx_strand_id
1 'polypeptide(L)'
;MLNNNFFLVTKLNAKSNQSGVEQQTELMYKENTIWTAIFNADKVAIDELIEHDRNVVDTRGAVGECPIHMLFLYGTEAHLDIARDLLIRFPLIA
;
A
#
# COMPACT_ATOMS: atom_id res chain seq x y z
N MET A 1 35.77 21.26 -6.86
CA MET A 1 35.58 20.18 -7.85
C MET A 1 35.43 18.86 -7.10
N LEU A 2 34.34 18.11 -7.36
CA LEU A 2 34.08 16.67 -7.14
C LEU A 2 34.05 16.16 -5.66
N ASN A 3 33.24 15.18 -5.21
CA ASN A 3 32.00 14.52 -5.66
C ASN A 3 31.51 13.58 -4.53
N ASN A 4 30.20 13.30 -4.49
CA ASN A 4 29.41 12.21 -3.87
C ASN A 4 30.07 10.99 -3.16
N ASN A 5 29.47 10.60 -2.02
CA ASN A 5 28.69 9.35 -1.76
C ASN A 5 28.72 8.99 -0.26
N PHE A 6 27.58 8.87 0.44
CA PHE A 6 26.66 7.70 0.51
C PHE A 6 27.17 6.60 1.48
N PHE A 7 26.24 6.04 2.28
CA PHE A 7 26.38 5.07 3.39
C PHE A 7 26.73 5.58 4.80
N LEU A 8 25.71 5.70 5.65
CA LEU A 8 25.80 5.50 7.11
C LEU A 8 24.99 4.22 7.43
N VAL A 9 25.66 3.12 7.85
CA VAL A 9 25.77 2.66 9.26
C VAL A 9 24.46 1.99 9.70
N THR A 10 24.34 0.70 10.06
CA THR A 10 25.31 -0.31 10.52
C THR A 10 24.65 -1.70 10.50
N LYS A 11 25.44 -2.75 10.20
CA LYS A 11 25.13 -4.13 10.61
C LYS A 11 25.48 -4.31 12.08
N LEU A 12 24.56 -4.87 12.88
CA LEU A 12 24.90 -5.69 14.05
C LEU A 12 23.82 -6.76 14.24
N ASN A 13 24.26 -8.02 14.21
CA ASN A 13 23.48 -9.25 14.28
C ASN A 13 22.75 -9.42 15.62
N ALA A 14 21.49 -9.86 15.56
CA ALA A 14 20.88 -10.73 16.58
C ALA A 14 19.98 -11.78 15.90
N LYS A 15 20.61 -12.72 15.16
CA LYS A 15 19.96 -13.98 14.80
C LYS A 15 19.74 -14.79 16.08
N SER A 16 18.48 -14.94 16.52
CA SER A 16 17.90 -16.22 17.00
C SER A 16 16.53 -16.04 17.68
N ASN A 17 15.55 -15.41 17.01
CA ASN A 17 14.10 -15.56 17.32
C ASN A 17 13.15 -14.78 16.38
N GLN A 18 13.67 -14.07 15.36
CA GLN A 18 12.88 -13.13 14.52
C GLN A 18 12.09 -13.77 13.37
N SER A 19 12.38 -15.01 12.96
CA SER A 19 11.85 -15.54 11.69
C SER A 19 10.36 -15.92 11.70
N GLY A 20 9.78 -16.21 12.87
CA GLY A 20 8.35 -16.53 12.98
C GLY A 20 7.47 -15.30 13.09
N VAL A 21 7.94 -14.28 13.84
CA VAL A 21 7.17 -13.04 14.07
C VAL A 21 7.24 -12.12 12.85
N GLU A 22 8.37 -12.02 12.16
CA GLU A 22 8.48 -11.23 10.92
C GLU A 22 7.61 -11.80 9.78
N GLN A 23 7.58 -13.12 9.60
CA GLN A 23 6.70 -13.73 8.59
C GLN A 23 5.22 -13.56 8.92
N GLN A 24 4.84 -13.68 10.19
CA GLN A 24 3.45 -13.52 10.59
C GLN A 24 3.01 -12.05 10.54
N THR A 25 3.93 -11.11 10.77
CA THR A 25 3.69 -9.68 10.61
C THR A 25 3.63 -9.30 9.12
N GLU A 26 4.49 -9.84 8.25
CA GLU A 26 4.40 -9.69 6.79
C GLU A 26 3.11 -10.31 6.21
N LEU A 27 2.66 -11.44 6.74
CA LEU A 27 1.39 -12.07 6.35
C LEU A 27 0.18 -11.26 6.87
N MET A 28 0.24 -10.70 8.08
CA MET A 28 -0.82 -9.83 8.62
C MET A 28 -0.88 -8.46 7.92
N TYR A 29 0.26 -7.88 7.52
CA TYR A 29 0.28 -6.72 6.62
C TYR A 29 -0.29 -7.06 5.24
N LYS A 30 -0.18 -8.32 4.79
CA LYS A 30 -0.80 -8.79 3.56
C LYS A 30 -2.32 -8.93 3.64
N GLU A 31 -2.94 -9.00 4.82
CA GLU A 31 -4.38 -9.22 4.93
C GLU A 31 -5.19 -7.94 5.16
N ASN A 32 -4.56 -6.86 5.64
CA ASN A 32 -5.26 -5.60 5.92
C ASN A 32 -4.56 -4.34 5.35
N THR A 33 -4.03 -4.45 4.13
CA THR A 33 -3.55 -3.28 3.38
C THR A 33 -4.55 -2.85 2.33
N ILE A 34 -4.48 -1.58 1.92
CA ILE A 34 -5.26 -1.08 0.79
C ILE A 34 -5.02 -1.90 -0.49
N TRP A 35 -3.85 -2.49 -0.67
CA TRP A 35 -3.53 -3.33 -1.82
C TRP A 35 -4.36 -4.61 -1.87
N THR A 36 -4.52 -5.29 -0.72
CA THR A 36 -5.34 -6.50 -0.62
C THR A 36 -6.82 -6.19 -0.75
N ALA A 37 -7.26 -5.10 -0.13
CA ALA A 37 -8.64 -4.61 -0.28
C ALA A 37 -8.95 -4.28 -1.75
N ILE A 38 -8.02 -3.62 -2.46
CA ILE A 38 -8.16 -3.35 -3.90
C ILE A 38 -8.16 -4.64 -4.70
N PHE A 39 -7.24 -5.57 -4.47
CA PHE A 39 -7.18 -6.84 -5.21
C PHE A 39 -8.50 -7.62 -5.13
N ASN A 40 -9.19 -7.55 -3.99
CA ASN A 40 -10.47 -8.21 -3.76
C ASN A 40 -11.70 -7.34 -4.14
N ALA A 41 -11.50 -6.11 -4.62
CA ALA A 41 -12.56 -5.10 -4.76
C ALA A 41 -13.42 -4.91 -3.50
N ASP A 42 -12.80 -5.01 -2.32
CA ASP A 42 -13.46 -4.88 -1.03
C ASP A 42 -13.63 -3.41 -0.64
N LYS A 43 -14.74 -2.81 -1.09
CA LYS A 43 -15.06 -1.41 -0.81
C LYS A 43 -15.19 -1.12 0.69
N VAL A 44 -15.68 -2.06 1.48
CA VAL A 44 -15.88 -1.86 2.93
C VAL A 44 -14.52 -1.73 3.61
N ALA A 45 -13.59 -2.64 3.33
CA ALA A 45 -12.23 -2.56 3.85
C ALA A 45 -11.50 -1.28 3.39
N ILE A 46 -11.70 -0.85 2.13
CA ILE A 46 -11.14 0.41 1.63
C ILE A 46 -11.69 1.61 2.42
N ASP A 47 -13.00 1.64 2.67
CA ASP A 47 -13.62 2.73 3.43
C ASP A 47 -13.13 2.78 4.88
N GLU A 48 -13.05 1.63 5.54
CA GLU A 48 -12.49 1.53 6.90
C GLU A 48 -11.05 2.04 6.97
N LEU A 49 -10.20 1.67 6.00
CA LEU A 49 -8.82 2.14 5.92
C LEU A 49 -8.75 3.66 5.71
N ILE A 50 -9.62 4.22 4.87
CA ILE A 50 -9.69 5.67 4.61
C ILE A 50 -10.17 6.44 5.85
N GLU A 51 -11.12 5.88 6.60
CA GLU A 51 -11.59 6.48 7.86
C GLU A 51 -10.49 6.56 8.91
N HIS A 52 -9.63 5.54 8.98
CA HIS A 52 -8.49 5.52 9.90
C HIS A 52 -7.33 6.41 9.43
N ASP A 53 -6.99 6.37 8.13
CA ASP A 53 -5.96 7.21 7.54
C ASP A 53 -6.36 7.65 6.13
N ARG A 54 -6.72 8.93 6.01
CA ARG A 54 -7.12 9.53 4.74
C ARG A 54 -6.02 9.48 3.66
N ASN A 55 -4.74 9.41 4.05
CA ASN A 55 -3.62 9.39 3.10
C ASN A 55 -3.32 7.99 2.55
N VAL A 56 -4.02 6.96 3.03
CA VAL A 56 -3.83 5.58 2.56
C VAL A 56 -4.01 5.45 1.04
N VAL A 57 -4.87 6.31 0.45
CA VAL A 57 -5.15 6.35 -0.99
C VAL A 57 -3.97 6.85 -1.84
N ASP A 58 -2.98 7.50 -1.23
CA ASP A 58 -1.75 7.97 -1.90
C ASP A 58 -0.55 7.04 -1.63
N THR A 59 -0.77 5.89 -0.96
CA THR A 59 0.30 4.92 -0.69
C THR A 59 0.96 4.49 -2.00
N ARG A 60 2.30 4.38 -1.98
CA ARG A 60 3.07 3.94 -3.14
C ARG A 60 3.50 2.49 -3.00
N GLY A 61 3.18 1.70 -4.03
CA GLY A 61 3.61 0.31 -4.14
C GLY A 61 5.05 0.19 -4.62
N ALA A 62 5.46 -1.03 -4.96
CA ALA A 62 6.86 -1.35 -5.22
C ALA A 62 7.41 -0.69 -6.49
N VAL A 63 6.55 -0.35 -7.45
CA VAL A 63 6.92 0.30 -8.72
C VAL A 63 6.42 1.75 -8.78
N GLY A 64 5.96 2.30 -7.66
CA GLY A 64 5.44 3.66 -7.57
C GLY A 64 3.98 3.80 -8.01
N GLU A 65 3.29 2.68 -8.24
CA GLU A 65 1.84 2.65 -8.40
C GLU A 65 1.14 3.16 -7.15
N CYS A 66 -0.07 3.66 -7.33
CA CYS A 66 -0.94 4.08 -6.24
C CYS A 66 -2.25 3.28 -6.32
N PRO A 67 -3.05 3.26 -5.25
CA PRO A 67 -4.37 2.64 -5.19
C PRO A 67 -5.22 2.80 -6.46
N ILE A 68 -5.33 4.01 -7.01
CA ILE A 68 -6.15 4.23 -8.20
C ILE A 68 -5.58 3.60 -9.48
N HIS A 69 -4.24 3.52 -9.61
CA HIS A 69 -3.61 2.80 -10.72
C HIS A 69 -4.03 1.33 -10.72
N MET A 70 -4.07 0.71 -9.54
CA MET A 70 -4.40 -0.71 -9.41
C MET A 70 -5.88 -0.98 -9.69
N LEU A 71 -6.78 -0.11 -9.25
CA LEU A 71 -8.20 -0.21 -9.59
C LEU A 71 -8.44 -0.17 -11.11
N PHE A 72 -7.76 0.73 -11.82
CA PHE A 72 -7.82 0.79 -13.28
C PHE A 72 -7.13 -0.40 -13.98
N LEU A 73 -6.03 -0.90 -13.42
CA LEU A 73 -5.32 -2.06 -13.96
C LEU A 73 -6.20 -3.33 -13.90
N TYR A 74 -6.92 -3.56 -12.81
CA TYR A 74 -7.82 -4.72 -12.69
C TYR A 74 -9.08 -4.56 -13.53
N GLY A 75 -9.67 -3.36 -13.58
CA GLY A 75 -10.64 -2.98 -14.60
C GLY A 75 -11.98 -3.75 -14.60
N THR A 76 -12.30 -4.51 -13.55
CA THR A 76 -13.64 -5.11 -13.40
C THR A 76 -14.65 -4.03 -13.01
N GLU A 77 -15.95 -4.30 -13.21
CA GLU A 77 -17.02 -3.36 -12.86
C GLU A 77 -16.92 -2.88 -11.41
N ALA A 78 -16.70 -3.81 -10.47
CA ALA A 78 -16.52 -3.50 -9.05
C ALA A 78 -15.31 -2.55 -8.80
N HIS A 79 -14.17 -2.80 -9.44
CA HIS A 79 -13.00 -1.92 -9.28
C HIS A 79 -13.24 -0.53 -9.88
N LEU A 80 -13.93 -0.44 -11.02
CA LEU A 80 -14.24 0.83 -11.67
C LEU A 80 -15.24 1.65 -10.86
N ASP A 81 -16.22 1.02 -10.21
CA ASP A 81 -17.14 1.72 -9.29
C ASP A 81 -16.40 2.31 -8.09
N ILE A 82 -15.46 1.54 -7.52
CA ILE A 82 -14.60 2.03 -6.44
C ILE A 82 -13.71 3.18 -6.94
N ALA A 83 -13.11 3.06 -8.13
CA ALA A 83 -12.30 4.12 -8.71
C ALA A 83 -13.09 5.42 -8.91
N ARG A 84 -14.34 5.33 -9.36
CA ARG A 84 -15.24 6.49 -9.49
C ARG A 84 -15.53 7.13 -8.14
N ASP A 85 -15.85 6.33 -7.11
CA ASP A 85 -16.07 6.84 -5.74
C ASP A 85 -14.82 7.58 -5.21
N LEU A 86 -13.65 6.99 -5.37
CA LEU A 86 -12.39 7.60 -4.94
C LEU A 86 -12.11 8.91 -5.67
N LEU A 87 -12.33 8.99 -6.99
CA LEU A 87 -12.15 10.24 -7.75
C LEU A 87 -13.11 11.35 -7.31
N ILE A 88 -14.32 11.01 -6.87
CA ILE A 88 -15.29 11.98 -6.34
C ILE A 88 -14.82 12.50 -4.97
N ARG A 89 -14.34 11.63 -4.09
CA ARG A 89 -13.92 11.98 -2.72
C ARG A 89 -12.51 12.60 -2.66
N PHE A 90 -11.67 12.25 -3.62
CA PHE A 90 -10.24 12.59 -3.72
C PHE A 90 -9.89 13.01 -5.15
N PRO A 91 -10.33 14.20 -5.60
CA PRO A 91 -10.16 14.62 -7.00
C PRO A 91 -8.70 14.85 -7.42
N LEU A 92 -7.76 14.87 -6.47
CA LEU A 92 -6.33 15.05 -6.69
C LEU A 92 -5.51 13.82 -6.26
N ILE A 93 -6.13 12.65 -6.14
CA ILE A 93 -5.43 11.39 -5.86
C ILE A 93 -4.33 11.17 -6.90
N ALA A 94 -3.10 11.00 -6.42
CA ALA A 94 -1.89 10.98 -7.26
C ALA A 94 -1.37 9.56 -7.43
#